data_AF-A0AAE0AGD0-F1
#
_entry.id   AF-A0AAE0AGD0-F1
#
_cell.length_a   1.000
_cell.length_b   1.000
_cell.length_c   1.000
_cell.angle_alpha   90.00
_cell.angle_beta   90.00
_cell.angle_gamma   90.00
#
_symmetry.space_group_name_H-M   'P 1'
#
loop_
_entity.id
_entity.type
_entity.pdbx_description
1 polymer ?
#
loop_
_entity_poly.entity_id
_entity_poly.type
_entity_poly.pdbx_seq_one_letter_code
_entity_poly.pdbx_strand_id
1 'polypeptide(L)'
;MQDFVRGILIIFYIVVVTSSLMINIGESKRNFNVVDYGAVGDGRTDDSAAFLSAWKAFCEADEPTPKLQIPKGKTFLLQPITFKGPCKSRNVRVRILGNIVAPASVQAWKDCKSNWWLCFRDVNGLVIRGSGTIDGRGSAWWKALQLNNCNNFTLREFTIQNSQQMHIYIKNCNVGSISNIHVNSPADSPNTDGINLAKSTQIHIHDSLIESGILDLIFLILITIC
;
A
#
# COMPACT_ATOMS: atom_id res chain seq x y z
N MET A 1 47.35 6.52 48.86
CA MET A 1 46.11 7.29 48.57
C MET A 1 46.06 7.75 47.11
N GLN A 2 47.15 8.30 46.56
CA GLN A 2 47.24 8.67 45.13
C GLN A 2 47.03 7.51 44.15
N ASP A 3 47.57 6.31 44.44
CA ASP A 3 47.42 5.15 43.54
C ASP A 3 45.98 4.63 43.48
N PHE A 4 45.25 4.75 44.59
CA PHE A 4 43.83 4.41 44.67
C PHE A 4 42.97 5.35 43.82
N VAL A 5 43.26 6.65 43.88
CA VAL A 5 42.57 7.68 43.07
C VAL A 5 42.88 7.51 41.58
N ARG A 6 44.13 7.18 41.23
CA ARG A 6 44.53 6.84 39.84
C ARG A 6 43.78 5.61 39.31
N GLY A 7 43.63 4.57 40.13
CA GLY A 7 42.86 3.38 39.76
C GLY A 7 41.39 3.70 39.46
N ILE A 8 40.75 4.53 40.28
CA ILE A 8 39.36 4.97 40.08
C ILE A 8 39.22 5.79 38.79
N LEU A 9 40.15 6.71 38.52
CA LEU A 9 40.12 7.54 37.32
C LEU A 9 40.28 6.71 36.03
N ILE A 10 41.12 5.66 36.06
CA ILE A 10 41.29 4.73 34.94
C ILE A 10 40.02 3.92 34.70
N ILE A 11 39.40 3.39 35.75
CA ILE A 11 38.14 2.64 35.64
C ILE A 11 37.04 3.54 35.08
N PHE A 12 36.94 4.78 35.57
CA PHE A 12 35.95 5.75 35.09
C PHE A 12 36.19 6.09 33.60
N TYR A 13 37.44 6.28 33.20
CA TYR A 13 37.81 6.50 31.81
C TYR A 13 37.44 5.30 30.91
N ILE A 14 37.72 4.06 31.35
CA ILE A 14 37.36 2.85 30.61
C ILE A 14 35.83 2.74 30.47
N VAL A 15 35.06 2.98 31.54
CA VAL A 15 33.59 2.94 31.50
C VAL A 15 33.03 3.98 30.52
N VAL A 16 33.57 5.20 30.53
CA VAL A 16 33.17 6.29 29.60
C VAL A 16 33.55 5.98 28.14
N VAL A 17 34.70 5.35 27.90
CA VAL A 17 35.12 4.92 26.55
C VAL A 17 34.28 3.74 26.05
N THR A 18 33.91 2.81 26.94
CA THR A 18 33.04 1.68 26.57
C THR A 18 31.56 2.09 26.40
N SER A 19 31.09 3.13 27.09
CA SER A 19 29.73 3.66 26.91
C SER A 19 29.58 4.51 25.65
N SER A 20 30.67 5.04 25.12
CA SER A 20 30.72 5.71 23.80
C SER A 20 30.83 4.72 22.63
N LEU A 21 31.07 3.44 22.91
CA LEU A 21 30.88 2.30 21.99
C LEU A 21 29.45 1.76 22.07
N MET A 22 28.44 2.64 22.05
CA MET A 22 27.09 2.20 21.70
C MET A 22 27.11 1.82 20.22
N ILE A 23 27.07 0.52 19.95
CA ILE A 23 26.83 -0.02 18.61
C ILE A 23 25.55 0.65 18.10
N ASN A 24 25.69 1.50 17.08
CA ASN A 24 24.57 1.88 16.24
C ASN A 24 24.11 0.60 15.54
N ILE A 25 23.27 -0.18 16.21
CA ILE A 25 22.40 -1.13 15.53
C ILE A 25 21.38 -0.25 14.81
N GLY A 26 21.83 0.36 13.70
CA GLY A 26 20.94 0.94 12.74
C GLY A 26 20.06 -0.20 12.28
N GLU A 27 18.83 -0.24 12.79
CA GLU A 27 17.78 -1.11 12.26
C GLU A 27 17.77 -0.88 10.75
N SER A 28 18.33 -1.84 10.00
CA SER A 28 18.41 -1.79 8.56
C SER A 28 16.97 -1.79 8.07
N LYS A 29 16.39 -0.61 7.84
CA LYS A 29 15.05 -0.47 7.28
C LYS A 29 15.13 -0.92 5.83
N ARG A 30 14.96 -2.22 5.58
CA ARG A 30 15.01 -2.75 4.22
C ARG A 30 13.83 -2.19 3.44
N ASN A 31 14.17 -1.35 2.47
CA ASN A 31 13.22 -0.73 1.58
C ASN A 31 13.17 -1.55 0.29
N PHE A 32 12.03 -2.14 0.01
CA PHE A 32 11.79 -2.93 -1.21
C PHE A 32 11.27 -1.97 -2.26
N ASN A 33 12.16 -1.28 -2.98
CA ASN A 33 11.74 -0.37 -4.05
C ASN A 33 11.51 -1.18 -5.33
N VAL A 34 10.33 -1.06 -5.94
CA VAL A 34 9.96 -1.84 -7.15
C VAL A 34 10.95 -1.68 -8.31
N VAL A 35 11.64 -0.55 -8.39
CA VAL A 35 12.68 -0.30 -9.41
C VAL A 35 13.90 -1.19 -9.22
N ASP A 36 14.25 -1.55 -7.98
CA ASP A 36 15.36 -2.46 -7.67
C ASP A 36 15.06 -3.91 -8.11
N TYR A 37 13.79 -4.18 -8.44
CA TYR A 37 13.30 -5.47 -8.97
C TYR A 37 12.99 -5.41 -10.48
N GLY A 38 13.44 -4.35 -11.17
CA GLY A 38 13.35 -4.23 -12.62
C GLY A 38 12.15 -3.44 -13.14
N ALA A 39 11.38 -2.76 -12.29
CA ALA A 39 10.28 -1.91 -12.76
C ALA A 39 10.83 -0.66 -13.46
N VAL A 40 10.34 -0.37 -14.65
CA VAL A 40 10.77 0.75 -15.49
C VAL A 40 10.10 2.04 -15.05
N GLY A 41 8.76 2.01 -14.88
CA GLY A 41 7.99 3.16 -14.42
C GLY A 41 7.82 4.27 -15.47
N ASP A 42 7.66 3.90 -16.74
CA ASP A 42 7.42 4.79 -17.89
C ASP A 42 5.94 4.89 -18.32
N GLY A 43 5.05 4.18 -17.63
CA GLY A 43 3.62 4.10 -17.90
C GLY A 43 3.24 3.27 -19.14
N ARG A 44 4.21 2.55 -19.73
CA ARG A 44 4.06 1.80 -20.98
C ARG A 44 4.55 0.37 -20.87
N THR A 45 5.66 0.15 -20.18
CA THR A 45 6.24 -1.17 -19.94
C THR A 45 5.42 -1.90 -18.88
N ASP A 46 5.08 -3.17 -19.12
CA ASP A 46 4.39 -4.00 -18.13
C ASP A 46 5.31 -4.33 -16.94
N ASP A 47 5.11 -3.60 -15.85
CA ASP A 47 5.92 -3.68 -14.64
C ASP A 47 5.42 -4.77 -13.66
N SER A 48 4.37 -5.53 -14.01
CA SER A 48 3.75 -6.51 -13.10
C SER A 48 4.72 -7.57 -12.57
N ALA A 49 5.64 -8.06 -13.41
CA ALA A 49 6.63 -9.05 -12.99
C ALA A 49 7.61 -8.51 -11.93
N ALA A 50 8.03 -7.25 -12.08
CA ALA A 50 8.89 -6.58 -11.12
C ALA A 50 8.16 -6.34 -9.79
N PHE A 51 6.88 -5.94 -9.85
CA PHE A 51 6.04 -5.77 -8.67
C PHE A 51 5.82 -7.09 -7.90
N LEU A 52 5.58 -8.20 -8.60
CA LEU A 52 5.46 -9.52 -7.97
C LEU A 52 6.78 -9.96 -7.33
N SER A 53 7.91 -9.69 -7.99
CA SER A 53 9.24 -10.02 -7.47
C SER A 53 9.57 -9.21 -6.21
N ALA A 54 9.29 -7.90 -6.24
CA ALA A 54 9.44 -7.02 -5.09
C ALA A 54 8.51 -7.44 -3.93
N TRP A 55 7.24 -7.71 -4.22
CA TRP A 55 6.26 -8.19 -3.24
C TRP A 55 6.69 -9.48 -2.57
N LYS A 56 7.17 -10.47 -3.33
CA LYS A 56 7.63 -11.74 -2.79
C LYS A 56 8.77 -11.54 -1.79
N ALA A 57 9.81 -10.82 -2.19
CA ALA A 57 10.96 -10.54 -1.33
C ALA A 57 10.54 -9.75 -0.07
N PHE A 58 9.66 -8.77 -0.23
CA PHE A 58 9.09 -7.96 0.84
C PHE A 58 8.25 -8.79 1.84
N CYS A 59 7.41 -9.70 1.34
CA CYS A 59 6.48 -10.49 2.14
C CYS A 59 7.19 -11.63 2.91
N GLU A 60 8.30 -12.13 2.36
CA GLU A 60 9.17 -13.13 2.96
C GLU A 60 10.24 -12.54 3.90
N ALA A 61 10.34 -11.21 3.96
CA ALA A 61 11.30 -10.50 4.81
C ALA A 61 10.99 -10.75 6.29
N ASP A 62 12.01 -11.17 7.03
CA ASP A 62 11.94 -11.35 8.48
C ASP A 62 12.40 -10.08 9.19
N GLU A 63 11.66 -8.99 8.95
CA GLU A 63 11.89 -7.70 9.59
C GLU A 63 10.62 -7.21 10.27
N PRO A 64 10.74 -6.44 11.38
CA PRO A 64 9.57 -5.96 12.10
C PRO A 64 8.68 -5.06 11.25
N THR A 65 9.26 -4.24 10.37
CA THR A 65 8.51 -3.22 9.65
C THR A 65 8.97 -2.95 8.20
N PRO A 66 9.01 -3.99 7.34
CA PRO A 66 9.45 -3.84 5.96
C PRO A 66 8.54 -2.85 5.22
N LYS A 67 9.07 -2.23 4.16
CA LYS A 67 8.31 -1.28 3.33
C LYS A 67 8.49 -1.63 1.86
N LEU A 68 7.40 -1.85 1.15
CA LEU A 68 7.37 -1.87 -0.31
C LEU A 68 7.18 -0.43 -0.80
N GLN A 69 8.04 0.05 -1.68
CA GLN A 69 8.04 1.44 -2.15
C GLN A 69 7.79 1.51 -3.66
N ILE A 70 6.76 2.28 -4.03
CA ILE A 70 6.49 2.73 -5.39
C ILE A 70 6.94 4.19 -5.46
N PRO A 71 8.08 4.51 -6.09
CA PRO A 71 8.75 5.80 -5.96
C PRO A 71 8.02 6.93 -6.72
N LYS A 72 8.18 8.16 -6.20
CA LYS A 72 7.67 9.40 -6.81
C LYS A 72 8.32 9.65 -8.18
N GLY A 73 7.57 10.29 -9.08
CA GLY A 73 8.08 10.71 -10.40
C GLY A 73 8.10 9.59 -11.45
N LYS A 74 7.53 8.43 -11.14
CA LYS A 74 7.38 7.29 -12.05
C LYS A 74 5.92 6.88 -12.17
N THR A 75 5.58 6.27 -13.29
CA THR A 75 4.25 5.74 -13.59
C THR A 75 4.39 4.27 -13.97
N PHE A 76 3.80 3.35 -13.21
CA PHE A 76 3.97 1.93 -13.42
C PHE A 76 2.72 1.33 -14.06
N LEU A 77 2.86 0.75 -15.25
CA LEU A 77 1.76 0.04 -15.91
C LEU A 77 1.70 -1.38 -15.36
N LEU A 78 0.58 -1.75 -14.74
CA LEU A 78 0.39 -3.11 -14.20
C LEU A 78 -0.76 -3.81 -14.92
N GLN A 79 -0.52 -5.03 -15.38
CA GLN A 79 -1.58 -6.00 -15.69
C GLN A 79 -2.37 -6.40 -14.43
N PRO A 80 -3.55 -7.04 -14.56
CA PRO A 80 -4.24 -7.66 -13.42
C PRO A 80 -3.30 -8.49 -12.57
N ILE A 81 -3.25 -8.17 -11.29
CA ILE A 81 -2.21 -8.66 -10.38
C ILE A 81 -2.79 -8.94 -9.00
N THR A 82 -2.36 -10.06 -8.42
CA THR A 82 -2.72 -10.44 -7.05
C THR A 82 -1.48 -10.49 -6.18
N PHE A 83 -1.45 -9.65 -5.15
CA PHE A 83 -0.49 -9.66 -4.06
C PHE A 83 -1.01 -10.57 -2.96
N LYS A 84 -0.45 -11.78 -2.89
CA LYS A 84 -0.91 -12.85 -1.99
C LYS A 84 -0.05 -12.90 -0.72
N GLY A 85 -0.70 -13.08 0.42
CA GLY A 85 -0.07 -13.42 1.70
C GLY A 85 -0.25 -14.91 2.07
N PRO A 86 -0.10 -15.27 3.35
CA PRO A 86 0.31 -14.41 4.46
C PRO A 86 1.77 -13.96 4.33
N CYS A 87 2.08 -12.76 4.80
CA CYS A 87 3.46 -12.28 4.94
C CYS A 87 4.00 -12.63 6.33
N LYS A 88 5.33 -12.76 6.45
CA LYS A 88 5.97 -13.04 7.74
C LYS A 88 5.78 -11.88 8.73
N SER A 89 5.96 -10.65 8.23
CA SER A 89 5.69 -9.46 9.03
C SER A 89 4.19 -9.22 9.18
N ARG A 90 3.79 -8.81 10.38
CA ARG A 90 2.42 -8.33 10.69
C ARG A 90 2.20 -6.87 10.30
N ASN A 91 3.22 -6.17 9.80
CA ASN A 91 3.12 -4.76 9.42
C ASN A 91 3.51 -4.59 7.94
N VAL A 92 2.56 -4.90 7.07
CA VAL A 92 2.76 -4.98 5.62
C VAL A 92 2.54 -3.59 5.01
N ARG A 93 3.61 -2.78 4.94
CA ARG A 93 3.51 -1.38 4.48
C ARG A 93 3.82 -1.22 3.00
N VAL A 94 2.82 -0.83 2.23
CA VAL A 94 2.95 -0.41 0.82
C VAL A 94 2.90 1.11 0.75
N ARG A 95 3.98 1.73 0.27
CA ARG A 95 4.08 3.19 0.09
C ARG A 95 3.96 3.55 -1.39
N ILE A 96 2.84 4.19 -1.75
CA ILE A 96 2.56 4.67 -3.10
C ILE A 96 2.93 6.15 -3.15
N LEU A 97 4.06 6.49 -3.77
CA LEU A 97 4.51 7.87 -3.98
C LEU A 97 4.48 8.29 -5.45
N GLY A 98 4.52 7.33 -6.37
CA GLY A 98 4.34 7.51 -7.80
C GLY A 98 2.94 7.12 -8.26
N ASN A 99 2.79 6.91 -9.57
CA ASN A 99 1.52 6.55 -10.19
C ASN A 99 1.51 5.07 -10.55
N ILE A 100 0.35 4.42 -10.44
CA ILE A 100 0.09 3.08 -10.94
C ILE A 100 -1.07 3.21 -11.93
N VAL A 101 -0.91 2.70 -13.14
CA VAL A 101 -1.90 2.83 -14.20
C VAL A 101 -2.32 1.46 -14.73
N ALA A 102 -3.61 1.30 -15.02
CA ALA A 102 -4.13 0.09 -15.64
C ALA A 102 -3.76 0.02 -17.14
N PRO A 103 -3.90 -1.13 -17.81
CA PRO A 103 -3.87 -1.21 -19.27
C PRO A 103 -4.99 -0.37 -19.89
N ALA A 104 -4.76 0.10 -21.12
CA ALA A 104 -5.71 0.98 -21.80
C ALA A 104 -6.95 0.25 -22.37
N SER A 105 -7.00 -1.09 -22.31
CA SER A 105 -8.15 -1.86 -22.78
C SER A 105 -8.19 -3.26 -22.17
N VAL A 106 -9.37 -3.90 -22.19
CA VAL A 106 -9.56 -5.31 -21.79
C VAL A 106 -8.77 -6.26 -22.67
N GLN A 107 -8.60 -5.97 -23.97
CA GLN A 107 -7.80 -6.83 -24.86
C GLN A 107 -6.32 -6.85 -24.48
N ALA A 108 -5.84 -5.82 -23.77
CA ALA A 108 -4.50 -5.79 -23.23
C ALA A 108 -4.34 -6.61 -21.94
N TRP A 109 -5.42 -7.15 -21.37
CA TRP A 109 -5.37 -8.00 -20.18
C TRP A 109 -4.94 -9.40 -20.56
N LYS A 110 -3.83 -9.84 -19.97
CA LYS A 110 -3.28 -11.18 -20.22
C LYS A 110 -4.08 -12.31 -19.55
N ASP A 111 -4.94 -11.99 -18.56
CA ASP A 111 -5.78 -12.96 -17.85
C ASP A 111 -7.17 -12.37 -17.52
N CYS A 112 -8.21 -12.88 -18.19
CA CYS A 112 -9.60 -12.43 -18.03
C CYS A 112 -10.38 -13.15 -16.89
N LYS A 113 -9.70 -13.95 -16.05
CA LYS A 113 -10.41 -14.75 -15.02
C LYS A 113 -10.91 -13.94 -13.83
N SER A 114 -10.43 -12.71 -13.65
CA SER A 114 -10.78 -11.85 -12.52
C SER A 114 -11.23 -10.48 -13.02
N ASN A 115 -12.38 -10.01 -12.54
CA ASN A 115 -12.87 -8.64 -12.82
C ASN A 115 -12.17 -7.57 -11.94
N TRP A 116 -11.07 -7.93 -11.28
CA TRP A 116 -10.29 -7.07 -10.38
C TRP A 116 -8.92 -6.82 -10.96
N TRP A 117 -8.51 -5.55 -10.97
CA TRP A 117 -7.19 -5.16 -11.45
C TRP A 117 -6.11 -5.37 -10.38
N LEU A 118 -6.18 -4.66 -9.26
CA LEU A 118 -5.28 -4.82 -8.12
C LEU A 118 -5.98 -5.60 -7.02
N CYS A 119 -5.44 -6.77 -6.64
CA CYS A 119 -5.99 -7.60 -5.57
C CYS A 119 -4.95 -7.84 -4.49
N PHE A 120 -5.30 -7.55 -3.23
CA PHE A 120 -4.58 -8.05 -2.06
C PHE A 120 -5.41 -9.18 -1.43
N ARG A 121 -4.77 -10.34 -1.23
CA ARG A 121 -5.46 -11.53 -0.73
C ARG A 121 -4.69 -12.19 0.41
N ASP A 122 -5.40 -12.48 1.50
CA ASP A 122 -4.85 -13.17 2.68
C ASP A 122 -3.70 -12.36 3.33
N VAL A 123 -3.81 -11.02 3.35
CA VAL A 123 -2.77 -10.11 3.88
C VAL A 123 -3.30 -9.40 5.13
N ASN A 124 -2.88 -9.87 6.31
CA ASN A 124 -3.22 -9.21 7.57
C ASN A 124 -2.21 -8.09 7.89
N GLY A 125 -2.68 -7.01 8.52
CA GLY A 125 -1.82 -5.87 8.87
C GLY A 125 -1.38 -5.03 7.67
N LEU A 126 -2.18 -5.04 6.59
CA LEU A 126 -1.90 -4.30 5.36
C LEU A 126 -2.07 -2.80 5.56
N VAL A 127 -1.03 -2.02 5.29
CA VAL A 127 -1.06 -0.56 5.30
C VAL A 127 -0.68 -0.04 3.91
N ILE A 128 -1.67 0.47 3.16
CA ILE A 128 -1.42 1.17 1.89
C ILE A 128 -1.50 2.67 2.16
N ARG A 129 -0.41 3.40 1.87
CA ARG A 129 -0.41 4.85 2.03
C ARG A 129 0.50 5.61 1.07
N GLY A 130 0.28 6.91 0.98
CA GLY A 130 1.18 7.87 0.36
C GLY A 130 0.55 8.65 -0.77
N SER A 131 1.14 9.79 -1.12
CA SER A 131 0.57 10.81 -2.00
C SER A 131 0.53 10.46 -3.49
N GLY A 132 0.62 9.18 -3.84
CA GLY A 132 0.57 8.71 -5.22
C GLY A 132 -0.85 8.43 -5.71
N THR A 133 -0.95 7.99 -6.96
CA THR A 133 -2.23 7.78 -7.66
C THR A 133 -2.36 6.37 -8.20
N ILE A 134 -3.52 5.76 -8.02
CA ILE A 134 -3.96 4.54 -8.70
C ILE A 134 -5.00 4.94 -9.76
N ASP A 135 -4.66 4.79 -11.04
CA ASP A 135 -5.51 5.19 -12.16
C ASP A 135 -6.01 3.96 -12.93
N GLY A 136 -7.31 3.70 -12.83
CA GLY A 136 -7.97 2.57 -13.49
C GLY A 136 -8.14 2.72 -15.01
N ARG A 137 -7.84 3.91 -15.58
CA ARG A 137 -7.93 4.24 -17.01
C ARG A 137 -9.26 3.88 -17.71
N GLY A 138 -10.37 3.89 -16.98
CA GLY A 138 -11.70 4.36 -17.42
C GLY A 138 -12.30 3.84 -18.74
N SER A 139 -11.78 2.79 -19.39
CA SER A 139 -12.24 2.30 -20.71
C SER A 139 -12.70 0.85 -20.70
N ALA A 140 -12.58 0.19 -19.55
CA ALA A 140 -12.73 -1.24 -19.46
C ALA A 140 -13.37 -1.67 -18.13
N TRP A 141 -14.31 -2.62 -18.25
CA TRP A 141 -15.30 -3.09 -17.28
C TRP A 141 -14.71 -3.79 -16.03
N TRP A 142 -13.78 -3.17 -15.33
CA TRP A 142 -13.13 -3.74 -14.15
C TRP A 142 -13.25 -2.87 -12.91
N LYS A 143 -12.91 -3.49 -11.78
CA LYS A 143 -12.89 -2.92 -10.46
C LYS A 143 -11.43 -2.74 -10.02
N ALA A 144 -11.09 -1.54 -9.55
CA ALA A 144 -9.69 -1.13 -9.45
C ALA A 144 -8.93 -1.83 -8.31
N LEU A 145 -9.41 -1.75 -7.06
CA LEU A 145 -8.73 -2.28 -5.89
C LEU A 145 -9.63 -3.21 -5.08
N GLN A 146 -9.15 -4.44 -4.82
CA GLN A 146 -9.76 -5.39 -3.91
C GLN A 146 -8.86 -5.72 -2.73
N LEU A 147 -9.43 -5.70 -1.53
CA LEU A 147 -8.91 -6.43 -0.37
C LEU A 147 -9.84 -7.63 -0.10
N ASN A 148 -9.27 -8.83 -0.08
CA ASN A 148 -10.01 -10.07 0.20
C ASN A 148 -9.32 -10.85 1.31
N ASN A 149 -10.02 -11.08 2.43
CA ASN A 149 -9.47 -11.74 3.60
C ASN A 149 -8.22 -11.01 4.18
N CYS A 150 -8.30 -9.69 4.25
CA CYS A 150 -7.26 -8.82 4.81
C CYS A 150 -7.76 -8.22 6.12
N ASN A 151 -7.29 -8.71 7.28
CA ASN A 151 -7.71 -8.19 8.58
C ASN A 151 -6.71 -7.15 9.11
N ASN A 152 -7.17 -6.23 9.97
CA ASN A 152 -6.35 -5.16 10.54
C ASN A 152 -5.67 -4.31 9.44
N PHE A 153 -6.46 -3.81 8.49
CA PHE A 153 -5.94 -3.04 7.35
C PHE A 153 -6.07 -1.52 7.54
N THR A 154 -5.23 -0.77 6.83
CA THR A 154 -5.29 0.70 6.76
C THR A 154 -5.06 1.16 5.32
N LEU A 155 -6.00 1.94 4.78
CA LEU A 155 -5.87 2.63 3.49
C LEU A 155 -5.89 4.14 3.75
N ARG A 156 -4.84 4.88 3.35
CA ARG A 156 -4.81 6.32 3.61
C ARG A 156 -3.93 7.17 2.71
N GLU A 157 -4.21 8.46 2.59
CA GLU A 157 -3.34 9.48 1.98
C GLU A 157 -3.09 9.33 0.46
N PHE A 158 -3.81 8.47 -0.26
CA PHE A 158 -3.63 8.25 -1.71
C PHE A 158 -4.88 8.60 -2.53
N THR A 159 -4.68 8.80 -3.83
CA THR A 159 -5.77 9.01 -4.80
C THR A 159 -6.03 7.74 -5.59
N ILE A 160 -7.30 7.39 -5.79
CA ILE A 160 -7.72 6.34 -6.73
C ILE A 160 -8.76 6.94 -7.69
N GLN A 161 -8.54 6.77 -8.98
CA GLN A 161 -9.35 7.44 -9.99
C GLN A 161 -9.67 6.55 -11.19
N ASN A 162 -10.69 6.97 -11.96
CA ASN A 162 -11.05 6.38 -13.26
C ASN A 162 -11.30 4.86 -13.20
N SER A 163 -11.88 4.36 -12.11
CA SER A 163 -12.42 2.99 -12.08
C SER A 163 -13.83 2.98 -12.66
N GLN A 164 -14.13 2.08 -13.61
CA GLN A 164 -15.43 2.09 -14.28
C GLN A 164 -16.58 1.49 -13.47
N GLN A 165 -16.35 0.46 -12.64
CA GLN A 165 -17.42 -0.13 -11.82
C GLN A 165 -17.28 0.25 -10.35
N MET A 166 -16.11 -0.01 -9.76
CA MET A 166 -15.92 0.14 -8.31
C MET A 166 -14.48 0.51 -8.03
N HIS A 167 -14.21 1.54 -7.24
CA HIS A 167 -12.84 1.92 -6.91
C HIS A 167 -12.24 0.96 -5.87
N ILE A 168 -12.93 0.78 -4.74
CA ILE A 168 -12.45 -0.05 -3.64
C ILE A 168 -13.52 -1.07 -3.24
N TYR A 169 -13.11 -2.33 -3.10
CA TYR A 169 -13.98 -3.39 -2.59
C TYR A 169 -13.30 -4.19 -1.48
N ILE A 170 -13.95 -4.22 -0.33
CA ILE A 170 -13.47 -4.88 0.87
C ILE A 170 -14.35 -6.10 1.13
N LYS A 171 -13.76 -7.29 1.06
CA LYS A 171 -14.48 -8.56 1.22
C LYS A 171 -13.85 -9.45 2.29
N ASN A 172 -14.66 -10.04 3.17
CA ASN A 172 -14.19 -10.96 4.21
C ASN A 172 -13.10 -10.34 5.11
N CYS A 173 -13.14 -9.02 5.36
CA CYS A 173 -12.14 -8.32 6.14
C CYS A 173 -12.71 -7.88 7.48
N ASN A 174 -11.91 -7.92 8.55
CA ASN A 174 -12.32 -7.45 9.87
C ASN A 174 -11.30 -6.46 10.41
N VAL A 175 -11.76 -5.42 11.11
CA VAL A 175 -10.94 -4.35 11.68
C VAL A 175 -10.18 -3.62 10.58
N GLY A 176 -10.77 -2.54 10.07
CA GLY A 176 -10.19 -1.76 8.97
C GLY A 176 -10.40 -0.27 9.14
N SER A 177 -9.44 0.52 8.65
CA SER A 177 -9.54 1.98 8.60
C SER A 177 -9.24 2.50 7.19
N ILE A 178 -10.09 3.39 6.70
CA ILE A 178 -9.92 4.11 5.44
C ILE A 178 -10.02 5.60 5.76
N SER A 179 -8.97 6.37 5.49
CA SER A 179 -8.97 7.80 5.78
C SER A 179 -8.08 8.66 4.88
N ASN A 180 -8.44 9.92 4.67
CA ASN A 180 -7.64 10.85 3.86
C ASN A 180 -7.34 10.30 2.45
N ILE A 181 -8.26 9.54 1.87
CA ILE A 181 -8.17 9.12 0.47
C ILE A 181 -9.04 10.03 -0.40
N HIS A 182 -8.66 10.13 -1.67
CA HIS A 182 -9.47 10.77 -2.70
C HIS A 182 -9.89 9.74 -3.74
N VAL A 183 -11.18 9.47 -3.83
CA VAL A 183 -11.77 8.62 -4.86
C VAL A 183 -12.40 9.54 -5.90
N ASN A 184 -11.99 9.46 -7.16
CA ASN A 184 -12.46 10.35 -8.23
C ASN A 184 -12.89 9.59 -9.49
N SER A 185 -14.12 9.83 -9.93
CA SER A 185 -14.68 9.32 -11.18
C SER A 185 -15.05 10.48 -12.10
N PRO A 186 -14.85 10.37 -13.42
CA PRO A 186 -15.44 11.33 -14.37
C PRO A 186 -16.96 11.44 -14.17
N ALA A 187 -17.50 12.66 -14.26
CA ALA A 187 -18.90 12.95 -13.95
C ALA A 187 -19.91 12.19 -14.83
N ASP A 188 -19.49 11.83 -16.04
CA ASP A 188 -20.24 11.06 -17.04
C ASP A 188 -20.03 9.54 -16.92
N SER A 189 -19.24 9.07 -15.94
CA SER A 189 -18.90 7.67 -15.81
C SER A 189 -20.10 6.86 -15.26
N PRO A 190 -20.63 5.89 -16.03
CA PRO A 190 -21.74 5.08 -15.55
C PRO A 190 -21.30 4.10 -14.47
N ASN A 191 -22.09 3.96 -13.40
CA ASN A 191 -21.97 2.90 -12.37
C ASN A 191 -20.63 2.86 -11.60
N THR A 192 -20.07 4.01 -11.21
CA THR A 192 -18.81 4.04 -10.45
C THR A 192 -19.04 4.09 -8.94
N ASP A 193 -19.13 2.94 -8.28
CA ASP A 193 -19.16 2.93 -6.83
C ASP A 193 -17.79 3.36 -6.26
N GLY A 194 -17.79 4.15 -5.18
CA GLY A 194 -16.57 4.56 -4.49
C GLY A 194 -15.97 3.41 -3.67
N ILE A 195 -16.63 3.04 -2.58
CA ILE A 195 -16.17 2.00 -1.65
C ILE A 195 -17.33 1.06 -1.32
N ASN A 196 -17.12 -0.25 -1.48
CA ASN A 196 -18.13 -1.24 -1.14
C ASN A 196 -17.57 -2.27 -0.17
N LEU A 197 -18.40 -2.63 0.81
CA LEU A 197 -18.09 -3.57 1.85
C LEU A 197 -18.96 -4.81 1.69
N ALA A 198 -18.36 -6.00 1.79
CA ALA A 198 -19.07 -7.27 1.74
C ALA A 198 -18.52 -8.23 2.79
N LYS A 199 -19.39 -8.85 3.60
CA LYS A 199 -18.99 -9.84 4.61
C LYS A 199 -17.83 -9.37 5.50
N SER A 200 -17.85 -8.09 5.88
CA SER A 200 -16.75 -7.43 6.59
C SER A 200 -17.29 -6.73 7.84
N THR A 201 -16.51 -6.63 8.90
CA THR A 201 -16.95 -6.07 10.20
C THR A 201 -15.93 -5.07 10.76
N GLN A 202 -16.39 -4.08 11.53
CA GLN A 202 -15.55 -3.04 12.16
C GLN A 202 -14.69 -2.28 11.15
N ILE A 203 -15.34 -1.69 10.13
CA ILE A 203 -14.67 -0.89 9.10
C ILE A 203 -15.02 0.58 9.33
N HIS A 204 -13.98 1.39 9.57
CA HIS A 204 -14.10 2.82 9.80
C HIS A 204 -13.69 3.59 8.54
N ILE A 205 -14.57 4.42 8.01
CA ILE A 205 -14.31 5.28 6.85
C ILE A 205 -14.54 6.73 7.28
N HIS A 206 -13.50 7.56 7.23
CA HIS A 206 -13.56 8.94 7.68
C HIS A 206 -12.62 9.84 6.87
N ASP A 207 -12.79 11.16 6.96
CA ASP A 207 -11.89 12.17 6.38
C ASP A 207 -11.49 11.91 4.92
N SER A 208 -12.39 11.36 4.11
CA SER A 208 -12.11 10.97 2.73
C SER A 208 -13.03 11.72 1.77
N LEU A 209 -12.50 12.10 0.61
CA LEU A 209 -13.26 12.71 -0.47
C LEU A 209 -13.65 11.63 -1.47
N ILE A 210 -14.94 11.38 -1.65
CA ILE A 210 -15.46 10.36 -2.56
C ILE A 210 -16.37 11.03 -3.58
N GLU A 211 -15.90 11.04 -4.84
CA GLU A 211 -16.56 11.60 -6.00
C GLU A 211 -16.89 10.46 -6.98
N SER A 212 -18.14 9.99 -6.96
CA SER A 212 -18.68 8.96 -7.88
C SER A 212 -19.49 9.59 -9.01
N GLY A 213 -19.39 9.03 -10.21
CA GLY A 213 -20.21 9.36 -11.38
C GLY A 213 -21.66 8.88 -11.27
N ILE A 214 -22.58 9.72 -11.77
CA ILE A 214 -24.06 9.72 -11.61
C ILE A 214 -24.55 10.38 -10.30
N LEU A 215 -25.00 11.63 -10.47
CA LEU A 215 -25.41 12.64 -9.48
C LEU A 215 -24.28 13.13 -8.56
N ASP A 216 -24.12 14.46 -8.51
CA ASP A 216 -23.25 15.26 -7.64
C ASP A 216 -23.50 15.02 -6.14
N LEU A 217 -23.26 13.80 -5.67
CA LEU A 217 -23.18 13.45 -4.26
C LEU A 217 -21.70 13.31 -3.93
N ILE A 218 -21.06 14.46 -3.67
CA ILE A 218 -19.84 14.51 -2.87
C ILE A 218 -20.23 14.01 -1.48
N PHE A 219 -20.05 12.71 -1.28
CA PHE A 219 -20.20 12.11 0.02
C PHE A 219 -18.90 12.37 0.79
N LEU A 220 -18.88 13.42 1.62
CA LEU A 220 -17.95 13.48 2.75
C LEU A 220 -18.44 12.45 3.77
N ILE A 221 -18.15 11.17 3.50
CA ILE A 221 -18.61 10.06 4.32
C ILE A 221 -17.81 10.07 5.65
N LEU A 222 -18.48 10.49 6.72
CA LEU A 222 -18.21 10.05 8.09
C LEU A 222 -19.08 8.81 8.34
N ILE A 223 -18.68 7.65 7.80
CA ILE A 223 -19.35 6.39 8.11
C ILE A 223 -18.51 5.66 9.16
N THR A 224 -18.95 5.80 10.41
CA THR A 224 -18.63 4.88 11.49
C THR A 224 -19.69 3.76 11.44
N ILE A 225 -19.41 2.63 10.78
CA ILE A 225 -20.22 1.42 10.98
C ILE A 225 -19.73 0.77 12.27
N CYS A 226 -20.52 0.87 13.34
CA CYS A 226 -20.36 0.07 14.56
C CYS A 226 -20.67 -1.40 14.26
#